data_AF-A0AAV1PIM1-F1
#
_entry.id   AF-A0AAV1PIM1-F1
#
_cell.length_a   1.000
_cell.length_b   1.000
_cell.length_c   1.000
_cell.angle_alpha   90.00
_cell.angle_beta   90.00
_cell.angle_gamma   90.00
#
_symmetry.space_group_name_H-M   'P 1'
#
loop_
_entity.id
_entity.type
_entity.pdbx_description
1 polymer ?
#
loop_
_entity_poly.entity_id
_entity_poly.type
_entity_poly.pdbx_seq_one_letter_code
_entity_poly.pdbx_strand_id
1 'polypeptide(L)'
;MEKCPKPPKSSSKCVVDAKAYREGLGPQEKERYLEKLRFIGGADPYELASSSWINDDPESLPSIAYPDIVNYLVFSPSPYTAEDLTSYKSLEAYNQMVCGWVREMQYQVINDRCVVNAKVLHSQSIRATPLEPWIIAEKSGRILGAHCTCMAGLGETCTHVAALLFLIEEIVKLRDSKTVTQEKAYWLLPTSLSKVEYRECRKIDFTVTKRSQSLEEQSASDFCTVTVGKTQQPTSDELSSLFSALSATGSKSAILSLIEPYSDSFVPKVIGENFPPVLTELRKDEAVHMDYSDILSMCKDVEISVSEEQAKAVEAATRDQASSKLWFRFRAGRITASKMKTACCTDPNQPAQSFIKSVCYPESYRFTSKATTWGCNHEKFARDMFIDVHKESHENVKVHDTGFFINPSVPFLGASPDGLVSCDCCGVSVIEVKCPFCVKSDKVDTVSYLEKDSGGKLTLNRNHQYFYQVQTQLGVCKLESAYFVVWTEKDLHVEQIVFDEEFWDMICQKSRHIFDTAIMPELIGKFYTRLSSTMANVSSQPGVSASAESHDSDCAASTSGQEKTWCFCHQVEFGRMILCDNAKCHIKWFHYSCINIKVAPKGKWYCPECQKLPQFQPKKGKKPYK
;
A
#
# COMPACT_ATOMS: atom_id res chain seq x y z
N MET A 1 -29.88 27.95 33.45
CA MET A 1 -28.58 28.36 32.86
C MET A 1 -27.54 28.36 33.98
N GLU A 2 -26.92 27.21 34.25
CA GLU A 2 -25.78 27.12 35.18
C GLU A 2 -24.49 27.01 34.38
N LYS A 3 -23.55 27.89 34.69
CA LYS A 3 -22.24 28.00 34.04
C LYS A 3 -21.28 27.01 34.67
N CYS A 4 -20.68 26.15 33.85
CA CYS A 4 -19.59 25.27 34.26
C CYS A 4 -18.29 26.08 34.52
N PRO A 5 -17.56 25.86 35.63
CA PRO A 5 -16.38 26.66 35.98
C PRO A 5 -15.14 26.26 35.16
N LYS A 6 -14.32 27.25 34.80
CA LYS A 6 -13.05 27.06 34.08
C LYS A 6 -11.94 26.58 35.04
N PRO A 7 -11.09 25.61 34.65
CA PRO A 7 -9.95 25.19 35.47
C PRO A 7 -8.80 26.21 35.44
N PRO A 8 -7.93 26.23 36.47
CA PRO A 8 -6.96 27.29 36.70
C PRO A 8 -5.72 27.13 35.82
N LYS A 9 -5.12 28.26 35.42
CA LYS A 9 -3.80 28.32 34.77
C LYS A 9 -2.71 28.20 35.85
N SER A 10 -1.87 27.17 35.80
CA SER A 10 -0.61 27.15 36.55
C SER A 10 0.57 27.28 35.61
N SER A 11 1.27 28.41 35.76
CA SER A 11 2.60 28.65 35.24
C SER A 11 3.63 28.19 36.29
N SER A 12 4.36 27.10 36.03
CA SER A 12 5.57 26.75 36.78
C SER A 12 6.39 25.72 36.00
N LYS A 13 7.70 25.93 36.00
CA LYS A 13 8.72 25.13 35.30
C LYS A 13 8.53 23.63 35.54
N CYS A 14 8.21 22.86 34.51
CA CYS A 14 8.27 21.40 34.57
C CYS A 14 9.54 20.92 33.85
N VAL A 15 10.57 20.62 34.65
CA VAL A 15 11.36 19.42 34.39
C VAL A 15 10.39 18.27 34.64
N VAL A 16 10.14 17.43 33.64
CA VAL A 16 9.18 16.34 33.77
C VAL A 16 9.78 15.33 34.74
N ASP A 17 9.29 15.31 35.97
CA ASP A 17 9.58 14.23 36.91
C ASP A 17 8.89 12.98 36.34
N ALA A 18 9.69 12.02 35.87
CA ALA A 18 9.24 10.82 35.16
C ALA A 18 8.16 10.04 35.93
N LYS A 19 8.31 9.97 37.26
CA LYS A 19 7.38 9.29 38.15
C LYS A 19 6.04 10.04 38.26
N ALA A 20 6.09 11.37 38.16
CA ALA A 20 4.91 12.23 38.14
C ALA A 20 4.17 12.21 36.79
N TYR A 21 4.84 11.89 35.68
CA TYR A 21 4.20 11.84 34.36
C TYR A 21 3.15 10.73 34.27
N ARG A 22 3.53 9.49 34.64
CA ARG A 22 2.64 8.33 34.61
C ARG A 22 1.48 8.45 35.60
N GLU A 23 1.69 9.11 36.73
CA GLU A 23 0.65 9.38 37.73
C GLU A 23 -0.31 10.50 37.31
N GLY A 24 0.14 11.42 36.45
CA GLY A 24 -0.67 12.52 35.90
C GLY A 24 -1.53 12.14 34.68
N LEU A 25 -1.44 10.92 34.16
CA LEU A 25 -2.28 10.44 33.06
C LEU A 25 -3.69 10.07 33.52
N GLY A 26 -4.68 10.34 32.67
CA GLY A 26 -6.06 9.89 32.88
C GLY A 26 -6.17 8.34 32.89
N PRO A 27 -7.26 7.77 33.43
CA PRO A 27 -7.38 6.31 33.61
C PRO A 27 -7.21 5.50 32.32
N GLN A 28 -7.76 5.98 31.20
CA GLN A 28 -7.70 5.31 29.90
C GLN A 28 -6.32 5.47 29.24
N GLU A 29 -5.74 6.67 29.31
CA GLU A 29 -4.39 6.95 28.80
C GLU A 29 -3.33 6.17 29.58
N LYS A 30 -3.53 6.02 30.89
CA LYS A 30 -2.65 5.25 31.77
C LYS A 30 -2.66 3.78 31.40
N GLU A 31 -3.82 3.15 31.20
CA GLU A 31 -3.87 1.73 30.80
C GLU A 31 -3.14 1.50 29.47
N ARG A 32 -3.40 2.35 28.46
CA ARG A 32 -2.70 2.28 27.17
C ARG A 32 -1.20 2.48 27.29
N TYR A 33 -0.78 3.41 28.15
CA TYR A 33 0.63 3.62 28.45
C TYR A 33 1.26 2.34 29.04
N LEU A 34 0.58 1.68 29.99
CA LEU A 34 1.03 0.42 30.59
C LEU A 34 1.09 -0.74 29.59
N GLU A 35 0.12 -0.85 28.68
CA GLU A 35 0.12 -1.87 27.63
C GLU A 35 1.38 -1.80 26.76
N LYS A 36 1.84 -0.59 26.43
CA LYS A 36 3.11 -0.41 25.70
C LYS A 36 4.32 -0.87 26.49
N LEU A 37 4.34 -0.59 27.79
CA LEU A 37 5.44 -1.02 28.66
C LEU A 37 5.51 -2.55 28.74
N ARG A 38 4.41 -3.29 28.53
CA ARG A 38 4.43 -4.77 28.50
C ARG A 38 5.38 -5.32 27.42
N PHE A 39 5.56 -4.61 26.30
CA PHE A 39 6.52 -5.03 25.26
C PHE A 39 7.97 -5.05 25.74
N ILE A 40 8.29 -4.31 26.80
CA ILE A 40 9.62 -4.23 27.42
C ILE A 40 9.61 -4.69 28.88
N GLY A 41 8.67 -5.59 29.23
CA GLY A 41 8.61 -6.20 30.56
C GLY A 41 8.18 -5.25 31.68
N GLY A 42 7.54 -4.12 31.36
CA GLY A 42 7.03 -3.14 32.31
C GLY A 42 8.02 -2.04 32.69
N ALA A 43 9.22 -2.02 32.11
CA ALA A 43 10.20 -0.95 32.32
C ALA A 43 9.69 0.37 31.69
N ASP A 44 9.74 1.47 32.42
CA ASP A 44 9.29 2.79 31.95
C ASP A 44 10.47 3.58 31.35
N PRO A 45 10.45 3.93 30.06
CA PRO A 45 11.54 4.68 29.41
C PRO A 45 11.89 6.01 30.07
N TYR A 46 10.97 6.66 30.78
CA TYR A 46 11.29 7.91 31.50
C TYR A 46 11.98 7.67 32.85
N GLU A 47 11.82 6.47 33.43
CA GLU A 47 12.41 6.11 34.72
C GLU A 47 13.73 5.32 34.58
N LEU A 48 14.16 5.01 33.36
CA LEU A 48 15.43 4.34 33.10
C LEU A 48 16.62 5.20 33.54
N ALA A 49 17.55 4.60 34.28
CA ALA A 49 18.74 5.30 34.76
C ALA A 49 19.60 5.82 33.60
N SER A 50 20.12 7.05 33.71
CA SER A 50 20.92 7.66 32.63
C SER A 50 22.14 6.83 32.21
N SER A 51 22.65 5.96 33.08
CA SER A 51 23.76 5.03 32.79
C SER A 51 23.37 3.82 31.94
N SER A 52 22.08 3.55 31.72
CA SER A 52 21.62 2.39 30.94
C SER A 52 21.43 2.69 29.46
N TRP A 53 21.53 3.96 29.08
CA TRP A 53 21.38 4.43 27.70
C TRP A 53 22.71 4.41 26.94
N ILE A 54 22.64 4.06 25.66
CA ILE A 54 23.77 3.94 24.75
C ILE A 54 23.70 5.04 23.70
N ASN A 55 24.80 5.77 23.52
CA ASN A 55 24.88 6.96 22.64
C ASN A 55 25.97 6.85 21.55
N ASP A 56 26.85 5.85 21.63
CA ASP A 56 28.15 5.89 20.92
C ASP A 56 28.27 4.93 19.73
N ASP A 57 27.27 4.07 19.46
CA ASP A 57 27.33 3.09 18.36
C ASP A 57 25.94 2.79 17.73
N PRO A 58 25.69 3.12 16.45
CA PRO A 58 24.42 2.85 15.78
C PRO A 58 24.24 1.40 15.28
N GLU A 59 25.19 0.48 15.52
CA GLU A 59 25.05 -0.93 15.07
C GLU A 59 23.85 -1.67 15.68
N SER A 60 23.45 -1.30 16.90
CA SER A 60 22.33 -1.94 17.59
C SER A 60 20.98 -1.26 17.38
N LEU A 61 20.92 -0.24 16.52
CA LEU A 61 19.65 0.42 16.16
C LEU A 61 18.76 -0.48 15.31
N PRO A 62 17.43 -0.37 15.47
CA PRO A 62 16.47 -1.14 14.69
C PRO A 62 16.56 -0.74 13.21
N SER A 63 16.45 -1.71 12.32
CA SER A 63 16.56 -1.47 10.86
C SER A 63 15.26 -0.90 10.29
N ILE A 64 14.83 0.26 10.81
CA ILE A 64 13.60 0.95 10.42
C ILE A 64 13.82 1.53 9.03
N ALA A 65 12.96 1.15 8.08
CA ALA A 65 12.91 1.72 6.75
C ALA A 65 11.67 2.63 6.57
N TYR A 66 11.68 3.46 5.53
CA TYR A 66 10.55 4.33 5.21
C TYR A 66 9.17 3.62 5.19
N PRO A 67 9.02 2.39 4.63
CA PRO A 67 7.75 1.66 4.70
C PRO A 67 7.28 1.37 6.13
N ASP A 68 8.20 1.11 7.07
CA ASP A 68 7.86 0.84 8.47
C ASP A 68 7.31 2.09 9.15
N ILE A 69 7.89 3.25 8.84
CA ILE A 69 7.42 4.57 9.31
C ILE A 69 6.00 4.84 8.81
N VAL A 70 5.75 4.62 7.51
CA VAL A 70 4.42 4.82 6.92
C VAL A 70 3.40 3.84 7.52
N ASN A 71 3.78 2.57 7.67
CA ASN A 71 2.95 1.57 8.32
C ASN A 71 2.54 1.97 9.73
N TYR A 72 3.48 2.49 10.52
CA TYR A 72 3.20 2.89 11.88
C TYR A 72 2.39 4.19 11.97
N LEU A 73 2.75 5.24 11.21
CA LEU A 73 2.12 6.57 11.35
C LEU A 73 0.77 6.70 10.63
N VAL A 74 0.56 5.94 9.56
CA VAL A 74 -0.62 6.08 8.69
C VAL A 74 -1.59 4.96 8.90
N PHE A 75 -1.10 3.72 8.96
CA PHE A 75 -1.92 2.50 8.96
C PHE A 75 -2.09 1.88 10.36
N SER A 76 -1.53 2.49 11.42
CA SER A 76 -1.90 2.09 12.78
C SER A 76 -3.27 2.68 13.11
N PRO A 77 -4.19 1.89 13.71
CA PRO A 77 -5.50 2.37 14.09
C PRO A 77 -5.37 3.40 15.22
N SER A 78 -6.17 4.45 15.12
CA SER A 78 -6.28 5.48 16.13
C SER A 78 -6.85 4.87 17.40
N PRO A 79 -6.19 5.08 18.55
CA PRO A 79 -6.70 4.55 19.81
C PRO A 79 -7.97 5.26 20.29
N TYR A 80 -8.36 6.37 19.66
CA TYR A 80 -9.55 7.15 20.01
C TYR A 80 -10.72 6.92 19.04
N THR A 81 -10.43 6.71 17.76
CA THR A 81 -11.46 6.63 16.70
C THR A 81 -11.52 5.25 16.05
N ALA A 82 -10.60 4.32 16.35
CA ALA A 82 -10.43 3.01 15.72
C ALA A 82 -10.23 3.01 14.19
N GLU A 83 -10.33 4.18 13.55
CA GLU A 83 -9.96 4.47 12.17
C GLU A 83 -8.45 4.67 12.04
N ASP A 84 -7.88 4.43 10.86
CA ASP A 84 -6.46 4.69 10.57
C ASP A 84 -6.06 6.10 11.04
N LEU A 85 -4.91 6.19 11.73
CA LEU A 85 -4.43 7.45 12.32
C LEU A 85 -4.34 8.58 11.30
N THR A 86 -4.19 8.24 10.00
CA THR A 86 -4.08 9.18 8.86
C THR A 86 -3.14 10.36 9.15
N SER A 87 -2.21 10.17 10.09
CA SER A 87 -1.41 11.21 10.72
C SER A 87 -0.17 11.54 9.90
N TYR A 88 -0.31 11.46 8.57
CA TYR A 88 0.76 11.70 7.61
C TYR A 88 1.02 13.19 7.44
N LYS A 89 1.58 13.84 8.48
CA LYS A 89 2.17 15.18 8.41
C LYS A 89 3.66 15.08 8.02
N SER A 90 3.97 14.25 7.02
CA SER A 90 5.32 13.81 6.71
C SER A 90 6.29 14.95 6.40
N LEU A 91 5.84 15.97 5.66
CA LEU A 91 6.66 17.13 5.33
C LEU A 91 7.09 17.91 6.58
N GLU A 92 6.19 18.10 7.56
CA GLU A 92 6.51 18.84 8.78
C GLU A 92 7.49 18.07 9.65
N ALA A 93 7.23 16.78 9.90
CA ALA A 93 8.11 15.94 10.72
C ALA A 93 9.50 15.71 10.08
N TYR A 94 9.54 15.52 8.76
CA TYR A 94 10.79 15.42 8.01
C TYR A 94 11.57 16.74 8.06
N ASN A 95 10.90 17.88 7.88
CA ASN A 95 11.55 19.19 8.00
C ASN A 95 12.09 19.43 9.41
N GLN A 96 11.41 19.01 10.47
CA GLN A 96 11.93 19.09 11.84
C GLN A 96 13.23 18.29 12.01
N MET A 97 13.29 17.09 11.43
CA MET A 97 14.50 16.28 11.40
C MET A 97 15.63 16.98 10.61
N VAL A 98 15.36 17.43 9.38
CA VAL A 98 16.35 18.12 8.52
C VAL A 98 16.86 19.41 9.16
N CYS A 99 16.00 20.14 9.89
CA CYS A 99 16.37 21.36 10.61
C CYS A 99 17.11 21.11 11.93
N GLY A 100 17.42 19.87 12.29
CA GLY A 100 18.19 19.53 13.49
C GLY A 100 17.41 19.74 14.80
N TRP A 101 16.08 19.55 14.78
CA TRP A 101 15.25 19.74 15.96
C TRP A 101 15.19 18.51 16.87
N VAL A 102 15.55 17.33 16.36
CA VAL A 102 15.76 16.11 17.15
C VAL A 102 17.20 16.12 17.67
N ARG A 103 17.36 16.00 18.99
CA ARG A 103 18.61 16.16 19.73
C ARG A 103 18.78 15.05 20.74
N GLU A 104 20.03 14.80 21.15
CA GLU A 104 20.35 13.88 22.26
C GLU A 104 19.67 12.51 22.12
N MET A 105 19.77 11.92 20.92
CA MET A 105 19.20 10.60 20.65
C MET A 105 20.04 9.52 21.33
N GLN A 106 19.34 8.63 22.03
CA GLN A 106 19.91 7.56 22.84
C GLN A 106 19.06 6.30 22.70
N TYR A 107 19.65 5.12 22.89
CA TYR A 107 18.90 3.87 22.78
C TYR A 107 19.32 2.84 23.84
N GLN A 108 18.45 1.85 24.08
CA GLN A 108 18.72 0.72 24.95
C GLN A 108 18.00 -0.53 24.43
N VAL A 109 18.60 -1.71 24.63
CA VAL A 109 17.93 -2.99 24.31
C VAL A 109 17.38 -3.62 25.60
N ILE A 110 16.07 -3.87 25.63
CA ILE A 110 15.35 -4.47 26.76
C ILE A 110 14.47 -5.59 26.22
N ASN A 111 14.61 -6.82 26.73
CA ASN A 111 13.84 -8.00 26.30
C ASN A 111 13.83 -8.22 24.77
N ASP A 112 15.00 -8.15 24.12
CA ASP A 112 15.15 -8.25 22.66
C ASP A 112 14.39 -7.19 21.84
N ARG A 113 13.96 -6.09 22.48
CA ARG A 113 13.37 -4.91 21.85
C ARG A 113 14.30 -3.72 22.00
N CYS A 114 14.40 -2.89 20.97
CA CYS A 114 15.14 -1.65 21.02
C CYS A 114 14.21 -0.51 21.43
N VAL A 115 14.57 0.18 22.50
CA VAL A 115 13.93 1.41 22.98
C VAL A 115 14.81 2.57 22.56
N VAL A 116 14.25 3.55 21.86
CA VAL A 116 14.98 4.75 21.43
C VAL A 116 14.28 5.97 22.01
N ASN A 117 15.04 6.88 22.60
CA ASN A 117 14.58 8.14 23.18
C ASN A 117 15.37 9.32 22.57
N ALA A 118 14.74 10.49 22.48
CA ALA A 118 15.42 11.72 22.08
C ALA A 118 14.73 12.95 22.69
N LYS A 119 15.35 14.13 22.53
CA LYS A 119 14.77 15.44 22.84
C LYS A 119 14.40 16.18 21.55
N VAL A 120 13.16 16.63 21.42
CA VAL A 120 12.66 17.31 20.21
C VAL A 120 12.09 18.69 20.54
N LEU A 121 12.52 19.71 19.82
CA LEU A 121 12.03 21.08 20.01
C LEU A 121 10.56 21.26 19.60
N HIS A 122 9.86 22.18 20.28
CA HIS A 122 8.51 22.59 19.90
C HIS A 122 8.52 23.43 18.62
N SER A 123 7.58 23.17 17.71
CA SER A 123 7.42 23.93 16.47
C SER A 123 6.98 25.38 16.65
N GLN A 124 6.28 25.69 17.74
CA GLN A 124 5.76 27.02 18.02
C GLN A 124 6.56 27.78 19.09
N SER A 125 7.53 27.14 19.75
CA SER A 125 8.30 27.77 20.84
C SER A 125 9.67 27.11 21.03
N ILE A 126 10.68 27.61 20.32
CA ILE A 126 12.06 27.10 20.37
C ILE A 126 12.69 27.26 21.77
N ARG A 127 12.19 28.18 22.59
CA ARG A 127 12.68 28.43 23.97
C ARG A 127 11.99 27.57 25.04
N ALA A 128 10.92 26.85 24.68
CA ALA A 128 10.28 25.92 25.60
C ALA A 128 11.18 24.71 25.86
N THR A 129 10.98 24.04 27.00
CA THR A 129 11.66 22.78 27.30
C THR A 129 11.40 21.78 26.17
N PRO A 130 12.42 21.10 25.63
CA PRO A 130 12.24 20.09 24.61
C PRO A 130 11.29 18.97 25.07
N LEU A 131 10.54 18.43 24.12
CA LEU A 131 9.68 17.27 24.32
C LEU A 131 10.50 15.99 24.21
N GLU A 132 10.05 14.93 24.86
CA GLU A 132 10.82 13.69 24.98
C GLU A 132 10.03 12.53 24.37
N PRO A 133 10.08 12.34 23.03
CA PRO A 133 9.54 11.15 22.42
C PRO A 133 10.42 9.92 22.67
N TRP A 134 9.77 8.77 22.81
CA TRP A 134 10.41 7.46 22.76
C TRP A 134 9.64 6.50 21.87
N ILE A 135 10.35 5.50 21.35
CA ILE A 135 9.80 4.41 20.53
C ILE A 135 10.29 3.05 21.03
N ILE A 136 9.52 2.01 20.77
CA ILE A 136 9.87 0.61 20.99
C ILE A 136 9.77 -0.11 19.63
N ALA A 137 10.86 -0.73 19.19
CA ALA A 137 10.92 -1.43 17.92
C ALA A 137 11.67 -2.76 18.03
N GLU A 138 11.35 -3.68 17.13
CA GLU A 138 12.13 -4.90 16.92
C GLU A 138 13.37 -4.60 16.07
N LYS A 139 14.43 -5.40 16.19
CA LYS A 139 15.66 -5.25 15.39
C LYS A 139 15.40 -5.30 13.87
N SER A 140 14.31 -5.97 13.46
CA SER A 140 13.82 -6.08 12.09
C SER A 140 13.28 -4.77 11.49
N GLY A 141 13.05 -3.73 12.29
CA GLY A 141 12.46 -2.46 11.85
C GLY A 141 10.98 -2.29 12.20
N ARG A 142 10.31 -3.34 12.71
CA ARG A 142 8.90 -3.26 13.13
C ARG A 142 8.74 -2.41 14.39
N ILE A 143 7.96 -1.33 14.28
CA ILE A 143 7.62 -0.44 15.40
C ILE A 143 6.45 -1.05 16.18
N LEU A 144 6.61 -1.23 17.49
CA LEU A 144 5.62 -1.83 18.38
C LEU A 144 4.80 -0.77 19.13
N GLY A 145 5.40 0.39 19.40
CA GLY A 145 4.73 1.49 20.07
C GLY A 145 5.61 2.71 20.21
N ALA A 146 4.98 3.85 20.44
CA ALA A 146 5.65 5.12 20.64
C ALA A 146 4.88 6.00 21.62
N HIS A 147 5.57 7.01 22.13
CA HIS A 147 4.97 7.99 23.00
C HIS A 147 5.77 9.28 23.01
N CYS A 148 5.14 10.37 23.45
CA CYS A 148 5.77 11.68 23.55
C CYS A 148 5.09 12.50 24.64
N THR A 149 5.84 13.36 25.33
CA THR A 149 5.32 14.24 26.39
C THR A 149 4.43 15.39 25.87
N CYS A 150 4.25 15.56 24.56
CA CYS A 150 3.41 16.62 24.00
C CYS A 150 1.92 16.31 24.15
N MET A 151 1.06 17.33 24.05
CA MET A 151 -0.41 17.16 24.14
C MET A 151 -0.96 16.15 23.12
N ALA A 152 -0.36 16.06 21.93
CA ALA A 152 -0.73 15.08 20.90
C ALA A 152 -0.06 13.70 21.08
N GLY A 153 0.84 13.56 22.06
CA GLY A 153 1.64 12.35 22.29
C GLY A 153 0.85 11.19 22.89
N LEU A 154 -0.35 11.48 23.38
CA LEU A 154 -1.35 10.49 23.78
C LEU A 154 -1.90 9.69 22.58
N GLY A 155 -1.80 10.24 21.37
CA GLY A 155 -2.14 9.58 20.10
C GLY A 155 -0.98 8.80 19.46
N GLU A 156 0.22 8.81 20.06
CA GLU A 156 1.40 8.00 19.64
C GLU A 156 2.03 8.37 18.28
N THR A 157 1.35 9.15 17.45
CA THR A 157 1.79 9.55 16.10
C THR A 157 2.04 11.04 15.95
N CYS A 158 2.41 11.73 17.03
CA CYS A 158 2.70 13.15 16.95
C CYS A 158 3.91 13.42 16.03
N THR A 159 4.02 14.67 15.55
CA THR A 159 5.12 15.10 14.67
C THR A 159 6.50 14.87 15.28
N HIS A 160 6.63 14.92 16.60
CA HIS A 160 7.90 14.65 17.31
C HIS A 160 8.31 13.17 17.25
N VAL A 161 7.35 12.24 17.37
CA VAL A 161 7.61 10.80 17.18
C VAL A 161 8.02 10.53 15.74
N ALA A 162 7.29 11.12 14.78
CA ALA A 162 7.60 10.99 13.36
C ALA A 162 9.00 11.53 13.03
N ALA A 163 9.40 12.68 13.59
CA ALA A 163 10.72 13.25 13.40
C ALA A 163 11.84 12.33 13.94
N LEU A 164 11.62 11.70 15.10
CA LEU A 164 12.55 10.70 15.65
C LEU A 164 12.66 9.46 14.74
N LEU A 165 11.55 8.97 14.20
CA LEU A 165 11.54 7.83 13.27
C LEU A 165 12.32 8.12 11.98
N PHE A 166 12.14 9.31 11.39
CA PHE A 166 12.92 9.73 10.22
C PHE A 166 14.42 9.85 10.52
N LEU A 167 14.80 10.30 11.72
CA LEU A 167 16.20 10.34 12.11
C LEU A 167 16.82 8.93 12.17
N ILE A 168 16.09 7.95 12.71
CA ILE A 168 16.58 6.57 12.80
C ILE A 168 16.75 5.97 11.41
N GLU A 169 15.80 6.20 10.51
CA GLU A 169 15.85 5.70 9.14
C GLU A 169 17.02 6.27 8.32
N GLU A 170 17.32 7.55 8.47
CA GLU A 170 18.51 8.16 7.86
C GLU A 170 19.82 7.61 8.47
N ILE A 171 19.87 7.36 9.79
CA ILE A 171 21.03 6.70 10.43
C ILE A 171 21.22 5.27 9.90
N VAL A 172 20.13 4.52 9.70
CA VAL A 172 20.15 3.16 9.14
C VAL A 172 20.62 3.15 7.70
N LYS A 173 20.11 4.06 6.86
CA LYS A 173 20.58 4.23 5.46
C LYS A 173 22.08 4.49 5.40
N LEU A 174 22.58 5.40 6.24
CA LEU A 174 24.01 5.74 6.30
C LEU A 174 24.86 4.56 6.79
N ARG A 175 24.36 3.78 7.75
CA ARG A 175 25.01 2.55 8.22
C ARG A 175 25.13 1.52 7.09
N ASP A 176 24.06 1.36 6.31
CA ASP A 176 23.96 0.33 5.28
C ASP A 176 24.60 0.77 3.94
N SER A 177 24.91 2.06 3.75
CA SER A 177 25.55 2.63 2.55
C SER A 177 27.08 2.58 2.52
N LYS A 178 27.74 1.76 3.34
CA LYS A 178 29.22 1.70 3.41
C LYS A 178 29.85 1.19 2.10
N THR A 179 30.63 2.05 1.44
CA THR A 179 31.59 1.70 0.38
C THR A 179 32.96 1.31 0.95
N VAL A 180 33.72 0.56 0.16
CA VAL A 180 35.08 0.07 0.48
C VAL A 180 36.07 1.25 0.50
N THR A 181 36.26 1.89 1.65
CA THR A 181 37.51 2.57 2.08
C THR A 181 37.38 3.02 3.55
N GLN A 182 37.89 2.17 4.45
CA GLN A 182 38.50 2.41 5.77
C GLN A 182 37.99 3.51 6.74
N GLU A 183 37.58 3.03 7.93
CA GLU A 183 37.57 3.65 9.28
C GLU A 183 36.67 4.86 9.64
N LYS A 184 36.39 4.96 10.96
CA LYS A 184 35.37 5.79 11.63
C LYS A 184 35.44 7.28 11.24
N ALA A 185 34.49 7.72 10.44
CA ALA A 185 34.02 9.11 10.42
C ALA A 185 32.79 9.23 11.33
N TYR A 186 33.01 9.60 12.58
CA TYR A 186 31.95 10.05 13.49
C TYR A 186 31.55 11.48 13.10
N TRP A 187 30.26 11.65 12.83
CA TRP A 187 29.46 12.84 13.09
C TRP A 187 30.05 14.22 12.75
N LEU A 188 29.63 14.74 11.59
CA LEU A 188 29.26 16.16 11.45
C LEU A 188 27.97 16.27 10.61
N LEU A 189 26.85 15.84 11.19
CA LEU A 189 25.54 16.41 10.82
C LEU A 189 25.54 17.90 11.24
N PRO A 190 24.81 18.80 10.55
CA PRO A 190 24.96 20.24 10.74
C PRO A 190 24.85 20.64 12.21
N THR A 191 25.97 21.10 12.79
CA THR A 191 25.98 21.61 14.16
C THR A 191 25.03 22.80 14.22
N SER A 192 24.12 22.76 15.19
CA SER A 192 23.17 23.83 15.48
C SER A 192 23.85 25.21 15.42
N LEU A 193 23.38 26.10 14.54
CA LEU A 193 23.65 27.52 14.69
C LEU A 193 23.03 27.95 16.02
N SER A 194 23.88 28.14 17.03
CA SER A 194 23.45 28.31 18.43
C SER A 194 22.66 29.59 18.66
N LYS A 195 22.71 30.56 17.73
CA LYS A 195 21.89 31.77 17.72
C LYS A 195 21.65 32.24 16.29
N VAL A 196 20.42 32.11 15.81
CA VAL A 196 19.94 32.97 14.71
C VAL A 196 19.43 34.24 15.39
N GLU A 197 20.14 35.35 15.22
CA GLU A 197 19.64 36.65 15.70
C GLU A 197 18.36 37.00 14.95
N TYR A 198 17.28 37.22 15.70
CA TYR A 198 15.99 37.56 15.14
C TYR A 198 16.05 38.97 14.54
N ARG A 199 15.55 39.11 13.30
CA ARG A 199 15.23 40.40 12.70
C ARG A 199 13.74 40.48 12.48
N GLU A 200 13.20 41.69 12.60
CA GLU A 200 11.80 41.97 12.35
C GLU A 200 11.46 41.63 10.88
N CYS A 201 10.37 40.91 10.59
CA CYS A 201 10.09 40.40 9.23
C CYS A 201 10.11 41.49 8.15
N ARG A 202 9.66 42.72 8.46
CA ARG A 202 9.73 43.88 7.56
C ARG A 202 11.14 44.37 7.24
N LYS A 203 12.14 43.90 7.99
CA LYS A 203 13.58 44.18 7.85
C LYS A 203 14.35 42.98 7.30
N ILE A 204 13.66 41.89 6.96
CA ILE A 204 14.24 40.74 6.30
C ILE A 204 13.92 40.89 4.82
N ASP A 205 14.93 41.19 4.03
CA ASP A 205 14.82 41.27 2.58
C ASP A 205 14.85 39.85 2.00
N PHE A 206 13.72 39.42 1.45
CA PHE A 206 13.56 38.10 0.80
C PHE A 206 13.80 38.16 -0.71
N THR A 207 14.19 39.31 -1.26
CA THR A 207 14.25 39.55 -2.71
C THR A 207 15.66 39.53 -3.33
N VAL A 208 16.73 39.23 -2.58
CA VAL A 208 18.10 39.22 -3.14
C VAL A 208 18.86 37.93 -2.84
N THR A 209 19.02 37.08 -3.86
CA THR A 209 20.16 36.13 -3.95
C THR A 209 21.43 36.97 -4.03
N LYS A 210 22.33 36.81 -3.05
CA LYS A 210 23.60 37.54 -2.92
C LYS A 210 24.27 37.86 -4.27
N ARG A 211 24.03 39.05 -4.81
CA ARG A 211 24.98 39.75 -5.68
C ARG A 211 24.69 41.25 -5.69
N SER A 212 25.72 41.98 -5.29
CA SER A 212 25.96 43.41 -5.53
C SER A 212 25.26 44.39 -4.58
N GLN A 213 26.13 45.09 -3.86
CA GLN A 213 25.87 46.31 -3.09
C GLN A 213 25.25 47.41 -3.95
N SER A 214 24.44 48.26 -3.32
CA SER A 214 24.61 49.73 -3.22
C SER A 214 23.29 50.50 -3.38
N LEU A 215 23.07 51.48 -2.49
CA LEU A 215 22.08 52.59 -2.58
C LEU A 215 20.63 52.13 -2.30
N GLU A 216 19.75 52.81 -1.56
CA GLU A 216 19.73 54.09 -0.87
C GLU A 216 18.49 54.06 0.06
N GLU A 217 18.50 54.90 1.08
CA GLU A 217 17.42 55.16 2.03
C GLU A 217 16.16 55.70 1.34
N GLN A 218 14.95 55.38 1.83
CA GLN A 218 13.97 56.39 2.29
C GLN A 218 12.60 55.82 2.72
N SER A 219 12.20 56.30 3.91
CA SER A 219 10.86 56.56 4.45
C SER A 219 9.76 55.49 4.36
N ALA A 220 9.40 54.98 5.55
CA ALA A 220 8.09 54.44 5.86
C ALA A 220 7.09 55.58 6.06
N SER A 221 5.92 55.50 5.42
CA SER A 221 4.71 56.21 5.83
C SER A 221 3.50 55.27 5.81
N ASP A 222 2.87 55.18 6.99
CA ASP A 222 1.47 55.00 7.33
C ASP A 222 0.56 54.12 6.44
N PHE A 223 0.10 52.99 7.00
CA PHE A 223 -1.17 52.40 6.59
C PHE A 223 -2.12 52.19 7.78
N CYS A 224 -3.31 52.77 7.58
CA CYS A 224 -4.45 52.86 8.47
C CYS A 224 -5.19 51.52 8.59
N THR A 225 -5.55 51.12 9.81
CA THR A 225 -6.41 49.95 10.08
C THR A 225 -7.85 50.22 9.66
N VAL A 226 -8.34 49.50 8.65
CA VAL A 226 -9.76 49.51 8.24
C VAL A 226 -10.53 48.46 9.05
N THR A 227 -11.55 48.92 9.77
CA THR A 227 -12.51 48.07 10.49
C THR A 227 -13.52 47.49 9.49
N VAL A 228 -13.56 46.17 9.33
CA VAL A 228 -14.50 45.48 8.41
C VAL A 228 -15.92 45.54 8.99
N GLY A 229 -16.80 46.31 8.35
CA GLY A 229 -18.23 46.35 8.68
C GLY A 229 -18.96 45.05 8.29
N LYS A 230 -20.03 44.71 9.01
CA LYS A 230 -20.90 43.57 8.70
C LYS A 230 -21.53 43.73 7.30
N THR A 231 -21.12 42.90 6.36
CA THR A 231 -21.68 42.82 5.01
C THR A 231 -23.09 42.23 5.03
N GLN A 232 -24.02 42.82 4.26
CA GLN A 232 -25.34 42.25 4.01
C GLN A 232 -25.22 41.02 3.10
N GLN A 233 -26.09 40.02 3.31
CA GLN A 233 -26.13 38.83 2.45
C GLN A 233 -26.64 39.19 1.06
N PRO A 234 -26.04 38.62 0.00
CA PRO A 234 -26.45 38.88 -1.37
C PRO A 234 -27.87 38.37 -1.64
N THR A 235 -28.58 39.07 -2.51
CA THR A 235 -29.93 38.73 -2.94
C THR A 235 -29.94 37.56 -3.92
N SER A 236 -31.11 36.91 -4.08
CA SER A 236 -31.28 35.79 -5.01
C SER A 236 -30.96 36.17 -6.46
N ASP A 237 -31.26 37.40 -6.87
CA ASP A 237 -31.04 37.89 -8.23
C ASP A 237 -29.56 38.17 -8.51
N GLU A 238 -28.83 38.67 -7.51
CA GLU A 238 -27.38 38.86 -7.57
C GLU A 238 -26.64 37.52 -7.67
N LEU A 239 -27.10 36.51 -6.91
CA LEU A 239 -26.56 35.15 -6.99
C LEU A 239 -26.84 34.50 -8.35
N SER A 240 -28.05 34.66 -8.89
CA SER A 240 -28.41 34.16 -10.21
C SER A 240 -27.54 34.78 -11.32
N SER A 241 -27.34 36.11 -11.25
CA SER A 241 -26.47 36.84 -12.17
C SER A 241 -25.01 36.40 -12.07
N LEU A 242 -24.52 36.14 -10.86
CA LEU A 242 -23.17 35.61 -10.62
C LEU A 242 -23.00 34.21 -11.20
N PHE A 243 -23.96 33.30 -10.98
CA PHE A 243 -23.86 31.93 -11.51
C PHE A 243 -23.94 31.89 -13.03
N SER A 244 -24.77 32.72 -13.65
CA SER A 244 -24.82 32.88 -15.10
C SER A 244 -23.50 33.40 -15.66
N ALA A 245 -22.94 34.45 -15.05
CA ALA A 245 -21.63 34.98 -15.44
C ALA A 245 -20.51 33.96 -15.27
N LEU A 246 -20.48 33.21 -14.17
CA LEU A 246 -19.51 32.13 -13.93
C LEU A 246 -19.64 31.02 -14.98
N SER A 247 -20.86 30.61 -15.33
CA SER A 247 -21.10 29.60 -16.37
C SER A 247 -20.60 30.06 -17.74
N ALA A 248 -20.69 31.35 -18.06
CA ALA A 248 -20.24 31.92 -19.33
C ALA A 248 -18.70 32.01 -19.46
N THR A 249 -17.93 31.84 -18.37
CA THR A 249 -16.45 31.92 -18.41
C THR A 249 -15.77 30.69 -19.01
N GLY A 250 -16.51 29.60 -19.23
CA GLY A 250 -15.96 28.32 -19.73
C GLY A 250 -15.13 27.54 -18.71
N SER A 251 -14.99 28.03 -17.47
CA SER A 251 -14.28 27.34 -16.38
C SER A 251 -15.23 26.52 -15.51
N LYS A 252 -14.84 25.29 -15.13
CA LYS A 252 -15.64 24.40 -14.28
C LYS A 252 -15.59 24.83 -12.81
N SER A 253 -16.40 25.82 -12.44
CA SER A 253 -16.53 26.28 -11.05
C SER A 253 -17.24 25.24 -10.18
N ALA A 254 -16.65 24.90 -9.02
CA ALA A 254 -17.19 23.87 -8.12
C ALA A 254 -18.61 24.19 -7.62
N ILE A 255 -18.92 25.48 -7.42
CA ILE A 255 -20.24 25.89 -6.92
C ILE A 255 -21.36 25.57 -7.92
N LEU A 256 -21.09 25.63 -9.23
CA LEU A 256 -22.07 25.33 -10.28
C LEU A 256 -22.44 23.85 -10.35
N SER A 257 -21.65 22.96 -9.76
CA SER A 257 -21.99 21.53 -9.67
C SER A 257 -23.17 21.23 -8.75
N LEU A 258 -23.54 22.18 -7.88
CA LEU A 258 -24.59 22.03 -6.87
C LEU A 258 -25.84 22.86 -7.17
N ILE A 259 -25.87 23.62 -8.27
CA ILE A 259 -26.92 24.58 -8.60
C ILE A 259 -27.60 24.19 -9.91
N GLU A 260 -28.89 23.84 -9.85
CA GLU A 260 -29.72 23.64 -11.04
C GLU A 260 -29.97 24.97 -11.75
N PRO A 261 -29.93 25.06 -13.10
CA PRO A 261 -29.74 23.98 -14.08
C PRO A 261 -28.28 23.72 -14.49
N TYR A 262 -27.30 24.38 -13.87
CA TYR A 262 -25.89 24.31 -14.29
C TYR A 262 -25.22 22.98 -13.95
N SER A 263 -25.73 22.27 -12.94
CA SER A 263 -25.27 20.97 -12.45
C SER A 263 -25.19 19.91 -13.55
N ASP A 264 -26.07 19.95 -14.56
CA ASP A 264 -26.11 18.98 -15.66
C ASP A 264 -24.80 18.95 -16.48
N SER A 265 -24.12 20.09 -16.59
CA SER A 265 -22.83 20.20 -17.28
C SER A 265 -21.66 19.59 -16.49
N PHE A 266 -21.87 19.30 -15.21
CA PHE A 266 -20.91 18.69 -14.29
C PHE A 266 -21.12 17.20 -14.10
N VAL A 267 -22.23 16.64 -14.61
CA VAL A 267 -22.42 15.20 -14.71
C VAL A 267 -21.27 14.64 -15.55
N PRO A 268 -20.42 13.74 -15.01
CA PRO A 268 -19.35 13.15 -15.79
C PRO A 268 -19.94 12.52 -17.05
N LYS A 269 -19.39 12.82 -18.23
CA LYS A 269 -19.78 12.19 -19.52
C LYS A 269 -19.68 10.65 -19.53
N VAL A 270 -19.14 10.07 -18.45
CA VAL A 270 -19.03 8.64 -18.15
C VAL A 270 -20.36 8.05 -17.67
N ILE A 271 -21.28 8.87 -17.15
CA ILE A 271 -22.62 8.46 -16.68
C ILE A 271 -23.63 8.56 -17.84
N GLY A 272 -23.27 8.01 -19.00
CA GLY A 272 -24.17 7.85 -20.14
C GLY A 272 -24.18 6.38 -20.58
N GLU A 273 -25.20 5.96 -21.34
CA GLU A 273 -25.39 4.57 -21.81
C GLU A 273 -24.18 3.97 -22.56
N ASN A 274 -23.22 4.81 -22.97
CA ASN A 274 -22.06 4.42 -23.78
C ASN A 274 -20.90 3.79 -23.01
N PHE A 275 -20.88 3.82 -21.66
CA PHE A 275 -19.78 3.23 -20.87
C PHE A 275 -20.27 2.07 -20.01
N PRO A 276 -19.42 1.06 -19.75
CA PRO A 276 -19.78 -0.04 -18.87
C PRO A 276 -19.76 0.40 -17.40
N PRO A 277 -20.52 -0.26 -16.53
CA PRO A 277 -20.42 -0.07 -15.08
C PRO A 277 -18.98 -0.29 -14.58
N VAL A 278 -18.58 0.50 -13.59
CA VAL A 278 -17.25 0.36 -12.98
C VAL A 278 -17.30 -0.74 -11.92
N LEU A 279 -16.35 -1.67 -11.94
CA LEU A 279 -16.39 -2.83 -11.02
C LEU A 279 -16.29 -2.45 -9.54
N THR A 280 -15.70 -1.29 -9.23
CA THR A 280 -15.63 -0.78 -7.84
C THR A 280 -16.99 -0.35 -7.30
N GLU A 281 -18.00 -0.15 -8.15
CA GLU A 281 -19.37 0.20 -7.77
C GLU A 281 -20.20 -1.04 -7.38
N LEU A 282 -19.65 -2.25 -7.55
CA LEU A 282 -20.26 -3.50 -7.08
C LEU A 282 -20.27 -3.65 -5.55
N ARG A 283 -19.68 -2.70 -4.83
CA ARG A 283 -19.60 -2.68 -3.39
C ARG A 283 -21.01 -2.70 -2.78
N LYS A 284 -21.21 -3.58 -1.80
CA LYS A 284 -22.43 -3.66 -0.98
C LYS A 284 -22.06 -3.43 0.47
N ASP A 285 -22.62 -2.41 1.10
CA ASP A 285 -22.25 -2.06 2.48
C ASP A 285 -22.62 -3.16 3.49
N GLU A 286 -23.69 -3.93 3.21
CA GLU A 286 -24.08 -5.11 3.98
C GLU A 286 -22.99 -6.19 4.00
N ALA A 287 -22.25 -6.35 2.89
CA ALA A 287 -21.22 -7.38 2.73
C ALA A 287 -19.94 -7.10 3.53
N VAL A 288 -19.77 -5.88 4.04
CA VAL A 288 -18.55 -5.49 4.78
C VAL A 288 -18.38 -6.29 6.07
N HIS A 289 -19.47 -6.73 6.70
CA HIS A 289 -19.45 -7.45 7.97
C HIS A 289 -19.72 -8.96 7.84
N MET A 290 -19.97 -9.45 6.63
CA MET A 290 -20.32 -10.85 6.37
C MET A 290 -19.10 -11.76 6.39
N ASP A 291 -19.28 -13.05 6.67
CA ASP A 291 -18.21 -14.02 6.57
C ASP A 291 -17.85 -14.32 5.11
N TYR A 292 -16.66 -14.90 4.91
CA TYR A 292 -16.14 -15.17 3.57
C TYR A 292 -17.07 -16.05 2.72
N SER A 293 -17.69 -17.07 3.34
CA SER A 293 -18.64 -17.97 2.68
C SER A 293 -19.85 -17.23 2.12
N ASP A 294 -20.35 -16.25 2.88
CA ASP A 294 -21.57 -15.55 2.54
C ASP A 294 -21.28 -14.52 1.44
N ILE A 295 -20.14 -13.84 1.52
CA ILE A 295 -19.66 -12.95 0.45
C ILE A 295 -19.45 -13.76 -0.84
N LEU A 296 -18.85 -14.95 -0.78
CA LEU A 296 -18.69 -15.80 -1.95
C LEU A 296 -20.03 -16.23 -2.54
N SER A 297 -21.05 -16.47 -1.71
CA SER A 297 -22.40 -16.73 -2.21
C SER A 297 -22.95 -15.53 -2.96
N MET A 298 -22.81 -14.32 -2.41
CA MET A 298 -23.23 -13.08 -3.08
C MET A 298 -22.47 -12.82 -4.38
N CYS A 299 -21.19 -13.20 -4.45
CA CYS A 299 -20.38 -13.04 -5.67
C CYS A 299 -20.95 -13.84 -6.85
N LYS A 300 -21.59 -14.99 -6.59
CA LYS A 300 -22.17 -15.84 -7.66
C LYS A 300 -23.36 -15.19 -8.35
N ASP A 301 -24.07 -14.32 -7.64
CA ASP A 301 -25.24 -13.61 -8.17
C ASP A 301 -24.87 -12.33 -8.94
N VAL A 302 -23.59 -11.95 -8.94
CA VAL A 302 -23.10 -10.77 -9.64
C VAL A 302 -22.58 -11.15 -11.02
N GLU A 303 -23.31 -10.72 -12.05
CA GLU A 303 -22.89 -10.84 -13.43
C GLU A 303 -22.14 -9.58 -13.89
N ILE A 304 -20.99 -9.78 -14.53
CA ILE A 304 -20.20 -8.70 -15.13
C ILE A 304 -20.33 -8.83 -16.64
N SER A 305 -20.93 -7.83 -17.28
CA SER A 305 -21.08 -7.76 -18.73
C SER A 305 -20.64 -6.39 -19.25
N VAL A 306 -20.09 -6.38 -20.46
CA VAL A 306 -19.63 -5.19 -21.18
C VAL A 306 -19.97 -5.41 -22.65
N SER A 307 -20.66 -4.46 -23.29
CA SER A 307 -20.94 -4.54 -24.72
C SER A 307 -19.72 -4.18 -25.58
N GLU A 308 -19.71 -4.57 -26.85
CA GLU A 308 -18.64 -4.19 -27.79
C GLU A 308 -18.56 -2.66 -27.98
N GLU A 309 -19.70 -1.97 -27.98
CA GLU A 309 -19.79 -0.51 -28.06
C GLU A 309 -19.19 0.15 -26.82
N GLN A 310 -19.51 -0.38 -25.64
CA GLN A 310 -18.95 0.06 -24.37
C GLN A 310 -17.44 -0.14 -24.31
N ALA A 311 -16.95 -1.31 -24.74
CA ALA A 311 -15.52 -1.60 -24.80
C ALA A 311 -14.77 -0.62 -25.71
N LYS A 312 -15.33 -0.32 -26.91
CA LYS A 312 -14.78 0.67 -27.84
C LYS A 312 -14.78 2.09 -27.27
N ALA A 313 -15.86 2.47 -26.58
CA ALA A 313 -15.95 3.77 -25.93
C ALA A 313 -14.87 3.93 -24.83
N VAL A 314 -14.65 2.88 -24.04
CA VAL A 314 -13.59 2.86 -23.01
C VAL A 314 -12.22 3.04 -23.65
N GLU A 315 -11.89 2.27 -24.69
CA GLU A 315 -10.60 2.41 -25.39
C GLU A 315 -10.38 3.84 -25.87
N ALA A 316 -11.34 4.40 -26.62
CA ALA A 316 -11.23 5.73 -27.19
C ALA A 316 -11.07 6.83 -26.13
N ALA A 317 -11.80 6.72 -25.01
CA ALA A 317 -11.77 7.71 -23.92
C ALA A 317 -10.52 7.60 -23.02
N THR A 318 -9.70 6.55 -23.19
CA THR A 318 -8.57 6.25 -22.29
C THR A 318 -7.22 6.19 -22.99
N ARG A 319 -7.11 6.72 -24.22
CA ARG A 319 -5.85 6.77 -25.01
C ARG A 319 -4.72 7.56 -24.35
N ASP A 320 -5.04 8.50 -23.45
CA ASP A 320 -4.02 9.20 -22.64
C ASP A 320 -3.45 8.33 -21.50
N GLN A 321 -3.90 7.07 -21.38
CA GLN A 321 -3.46 6.05 -20.43
C GLN A 321 -3.19 6.57 -19.02
N ALA A 322 -1.93 6.54 -18.55
CA ALA A 322 -1.53 6.91 -17.18
C ALA A 322 -1.76 8.38 -16.82
N SER A 323 -2.12 9.23 -17.78
CA SER A 323 -2.54 10.62 -17.58
C SER A 323 -4.07 10.76 -17.45
N SER A 324 -4.84 9.72 -17.77
CA SER A 324 -6.30 9.69 -17.69
C SER A 324 -6.79 9.07 -16.39
N LYS A 325 -7.60 9.79 -15.62
CA LYS A 325 -8.30 9.21 -14.45
C LYS A 325 -9.29 8.11 -14.85
N LEU A 326 -9.91 8.23 -16.03
CA LEU A 326 -10.84 7.21 -16.54
C LEU A 326 -10.14 5.88 -16.78
N TRP A 327 -8.89 5.92 -17.26
CA TRP A 327 -8.07 4.74 -17.45
C TRP A 327 -7.88 3.97 -16.13
N PHE A 328 -7.58 4.66 -15.02
CA PHE A 328 -7.50 4.02 -13.70
C PHE A 328 -8.84 3.46 -13.23
N ARG A 329 -9.95 4.19 -13.45
CA ARG A 329 -11.29 3.74 -13.05
C ARG A 329 -11.71 2.46 -13.75
N PHE A 330 -11.56 2.37 -15.07
CA PHE A 330 -11.92 1.14 -15.81
C PHE A 330 -10.97 -0.04 -15.54
N ARG A 331 -9.72 0.22 -15.13
CA ARG A 331 -8.78 -0.81 -14.69
C ARG A 331 -9.08 -1.36 -13.31
N ALA A 332 -9.68 -0.56 -12.43
CA ALA A 332 -9.94 -0.95 -11.06
C ALA A 332 -10.84 -2.18 -11.00
N GLY A 333 -10.34 -3.21 -10.31
CA GLY A 333 -11.01 -4.51 -10.20
C GLY A 333 -10.76 -5.46 -11.36
N ARG A 334 -10.13 -5.06 -12.47
CA ARG A 334 -9.80 -5.96 -13.59
C ARG A 334 -8.37 -6.48 -13.49
N ILE A 335 -8.16 -7.77 -13.76
CA ILE A 335 -6.81 -8.32 -13.85
C ILE A 335 -6.20 -7.82 -15.16
N THR A 336 -5.20 -6.93 -15.05
CA THR A 336 -4.56 -6.33 -16.22
C THR A 336 -3.44 -7.20 -16.77
N ALA A 337 -3.14 -7.08 -18.06
CA ALA A 337 -2.04 -7.82 -18.72
C ALA A 337 -0.72 -7.83 -17.92
N SER A 338 -0.30 -6.68 -17.41
CA SER A 338 0.93 -6.54 -16.60
C SER A 338 0.92 -7.31 -15.26
N LYS A 339 -0.25 -7.77 -14.80
CA LYS A 339 -0.47 -8.51 -13.55
C LYS A 339 -0.89 -9.96 -13.77
N MET A 340 -1.02 -10.40 -15.03
CA MET A 340 -1.54 -11.73 -15.37
C MET A 340 -0.69 -12.85 -14.78
N LYS A 341 0.65 -12.77 -14.88
CA LYS A 341 1.53 -13.78 -14.27
C LYS A 341 1.33 -13.86 -12.75
N THR A 342 1.28 -12.72 -12.07
CA THR A 342 1.04 -12.68 -10.63
C THR A 342 -0.30 -13.32 -10.29
N ALA A 343 -1.36 -13.00 -11.03
CA ALA A 343 -2.67 -13.61 -10.86
C ALA A 343 -2.63 -15.14 -11.00
N CYS A 344 -1.94 -15.65 -12.03
CA CYS A 344 -1.83 -17.09 -12.30
C CYS A 344 -0.97 -17.86 -11.28
N CYS A 345 -0.05 -17.18 -10.59
CA CYS A 345 0.85 -17.78 -9.60
C CYS A 345 0.42 -17.53 -8.15
N THR A 346 -0.61 -16.72 -7.91
CA THR A 346 -1.12 -16.43 -6.57
C THR A 346 -1.94 -17.61 -6.07
N ASP A 347 -1.71 -18.02 -4.82
CA ASP A 347 -2.57 -19.00 -4.15
C ASP A 347 -3.93 -18.36 -3.84
N PRO A 348 -5.05 -18.87 -4.39
CA PRO A 348 -6.40 -18.37 -4.13
C PRO A 348 -6.79 -18.36 -2.65
N ASN A 349 -6.19 -19.25 -1.84
CA ASN A 349 -6.49 -19.33 -0.41
C ASN A 349 -5.72 -18.28 0.41
N GLN A 350 -4.62 -17.76 -0.12
CA GLN A 350 -3.75 -16.80 0.55
C GLN A 350 -3.24 -15.73 -0.42
N PRO A 351 -4.14 -14.94 -1.03
CA PRO A 351 -3.72 -13.88 -1.92
C PRO A 351 -2.95 -12.81 -1.15
N ALA A 352 -1.81 -12.39 -1.69
CA ALA A 352 -1.06 -11.29 -1.10
C ALA A 352 -1.90 -10.01 -1.17
N GLN A 353 -2.07 -9.32 -0.03
CA GLN A 353 -2.82 -8.06 0.00
C GLN A 353 -2.27 -7.01 -0.98
N SER A 354 -0.95 -7.00 -1.22
CA SER A 354 -0.33 -6.10 -2.20
C SER A 354 -0.81 -6.36 -3.63
N PHE A 355 -1.03 -7.63 -4.00
CA PHE A 355 -1.60 -8.00 -5.30
C PHE A 355 -3.05 -7.53 -5.40
N ILE A 356 -3.89 -7.86 -4.40
CA ILE A 356 -5.30 -7.44 -4.34
C ILE A 356 -5.43 -5.93 -4.44
N LYS A 357 -4.66 -5.20 -3.64
CA LYS A 357 -4.62 -3.74 -3.64
C LYS A 357 -4.18 -3.16 -4.99
N SER A 358 -3.20 -3.79 -5.65
CA SER A 358 -2.74 -3.34 -6.97
C SER A 358 -3.76 -3.54 -8.10
N VAL A 359 -4.69 -4.49 -7.95
CA VAL A 359 -5.76 -4.77 -8.91
C VAL A 359 -7.00 -3.91 -8.61
N CYS A 360 -7.44 -3.86 -7.35
CA CYS A 360 -8.67 -3.16 -6.96
C CYS A 360 -8.48 -1.64 -6.82
N TYR A 361 -7.27 -1.16 -6.54
CA TYR A 361 -7.00 0.26 -6.26
C TYR A 361 -5.79 0.81 -7.06
N PRO A 362 -5.79 0.73 -8.40
CA PRO A 362 -4.62 1.01 -9.22
C PRO A 362 -4.13 2.46 -9.16
N GLU A 363 -5.03 3.44 -8.91
CA GLU A 363 -4.66 4.86 -8.76
C GLU A 363 -3.88 5.10 -7.45
N SER A 364 -4.34 4.52 -6.34
CA SER A 364 -3.73 4.67 -5.02
C SER A 364 -2.40 3.93 -4.88
N TYR A 365 -2.17 2.88 -5.67
CA TYR A 365 -0.95 2.06 -5.65
C TYR A 365 0.00 2.37 -6.82
N ARG A 366 0.00 3.62 -7.31
CA ARG A 366 0.93 4.08 -8.33
C ARG A 366 2.36 3.99 -7.82
N PHE A 367 3.15 3.12 -8.43
CA PHE A 367 4.58 3.03 -8.18
C PHE A 367 5.34 3.85 -9.24
N THR A 368 6.23 4.74 -8.80
CA THR A 368 7.15 5.45 -9.69
C THR A 368 8.56 5.19 -9.20
N SER A 369 9.43 4.75 -10.11
CA SER A 369 10.85 4.50 -9.85
C SER A 369 11.70 5.11 -10.94
N LYS A 370 13.02 5.22 -10.71
CA LYS A 370 13.98 5.63 -11.76
C LYS A 370 13.85 4.78 -13.03
N ALA A 371 13.58 3.48 -12.89
CA ALA A 371 13.36 2.58 -14.02
C ALA A 371 12.06 2.86 -14.76
N THR A 372 10.97 3.16 -14.04
CA THR A 372 9.68 3.52 -14.63
C THR A 372 9.75 4.85 -15.38
N THR A 373 10.38 5.87 -14.79
CA THR A 373 10.60 7.17 -15.43
C THR A 373 11.50 7.04 -16.66
N TRP A 374 12.56 6.24 -16.57
CA TRP A 374 13.41 5.92 -17.71
C TRP A 374 12.62 5.30 -18.86
N GLY A 375 11.78 4.31 -18.56
CA GLY A 375 10.87 3.67 -19.52
C GLY A 375 10.01 4.69 -20.25
N CYS A 376 9.22 5.47 -19.50
CA CYS A 376 8.32 6.47 -20.08
C CYS A 376 9.03 7.52 -20.95
N ASN A 377 10.25 7.93 -20.57
CA ASN A 377 11.00 8.94 -21.31
C ASN A 377 11.56 8.40 -22.65
N HIS A 378 11.85 7.10 -22.74
CA HIS A 378 12.51 6.50 -23.91
C HIS A 378 11.57 5.65 -24.78
N GLU A 379 10.37 5.34 -24.28
CA GLU A 379 9.37 4.54 -25.01
C GLU A 379 9.06 5.10 -26.39
N LYS A 380 8.87 6.42 -26.51
CA LYS A 380 8.63 7.07 -27.80
C LYS A 380 9.82 6.91 -28.75
N PHE A 381 11.04 7.12 -28.25
CA PHE A 381 12.26 6.96 -29.05
C PHE A 381 12.44 5.51 -29.54
N ALA A 382 12.19 4.53 -28.68
CA ALA A 382 12.24 3.12 -29.03
C ALA A 382 11.16 2.74 -30.07
N ARG A 383 9.94 3.31 -29.98
CA ARG A 383 8.90 3.16 -31.02
C ARG A 383 9.35 3.75 -32.36
N ASP A 384 9.94 4.94 -32.35
CA ASP A 384 10.42 5.60 -33.58
C ASP A 384 11.52 4.76 -34.25
N MET A 385 12.48 4.23 -33.47
CA MET A 385 13.49 3.30 -33.96
C MET A 385 12.90 2.00 -34.52
N PHE A 386 11.91 1.43 -33.84
CA PHE A 386 11.20 0.25 -34.35
C PHE A 386 10.58 0.54 -35.71
N ILE A 387 9.88 1.66 -35.86
CA ILE A 387 9.24 2.06 -37.12
C ILE A 387 10.26 2.14 -38.26
N ASP A 388 11.43 2.73 -38.00
CA ASP A 388 12.46 2.90 -39.03
C ASP A 388 13.06 1.57 -39.51
N VAL A 389 13.28 0.62 -38.60
CA VAL A 389 13.70 -0.75 -38.97
C VAL A 389 12.58 -1.50 -39.68
N HIS A 390 11.34 -1.37 -39.21
CA HIS A 390 10.20 -2.12 -39.76
C HIS A 390 9.79 -1.69 -41.17
N LYS A 391 10.01 -0.41 -41.53
CA LYS A 391 9.76 0.12 -42.88
C LYS A 391 10.58 -0.57 -43.98
N GLU A 392 11.72 -1.19 -43.64
CA GLU A 392 12.54 -1.91 -44.63
C GLU A 392 11.86 -3.19 -45.16
N SER A 393 10.99 -3.79 -44.34
CA SER A 393 10.31 -5.06 -44.64
C SER A 393 8.79 -4.94 -44.81
N HIS A 394 8.22 -3.77 -44.49
CA HIS A 394 6.77 -3.56 -44.49
C HIS A 394 6.39 -2.21 -45.11
N GLU A 395 5.31 -2.22 -45.90
CA GLU A 395 4.78 -1.02 -46.55
C GLU A 395 3.81 -0.25 -45.64
N ASN A 396 3.91 1.09 -45.65
CA ASN A 396 3.03 2.02 -44.95
C ASN A 396 2.83 1.75 -43.44
N VAL A 397 3.90 1.34 -42.75
CA VAL A 397 3.88 1.09 -41.29
C VAL A 397 3.47 2.34 -40.52
N LYS A 398 2.45 2.20 -39.67
CA LYS A 398 1.99 3.22 -38.73
C LYS A 398 1.84 2.63 -37.34
N VAL A 399 2.13 3.41 -36.32
CA VAL A 399 1.87 3.06 -34.92
C VAL A 399 0.82 4.02 -34.38
N HIS A 400 -0.25 3.46 -33.82
CA HIS A 400 -1.36 4.21 -33.25
C HIS A 400 -1.34 4.10 -31.74
N ASP A 401 -1.56 5.22 -31.05
CA ASP A 401 -1.78 5.25 -29.61
C ASP A 401 -3.09 4.51 -29.27
N THR A 402 -3.10 3.85 -28.11
CA THR A 402 -4.26 3.08 -27.67
C THR A 402 -4.63 3.32 -26.22
N GLY A 403 -5.89 3.09 -25.90
CA GLY A 403 -6.40 3.16 -24.53
C GLY A 403 -6.41 1.80 -23.81
N PHE A 404 -7.42 1.64 -22.97
CA PHE A 404 -7.67 0.42 -22.22
C PHE A 404 -8.69 -0.45 -22.95
N PHE A 405 -8.28 -1.64 -23.35
CA PHE A 405 -9.14 -2.64 -23.94
C PHE A 405 -9.78 -3.52 -22.87
N ILE A 406 -11.06 -3.80 -23.07
CA ILE A 406 -11.85 -4.78 -22.33
C ILE A 406 -12.43 -5.74 -23.37
N ASN A 407 -12.26 -7.04 -23.17
CA ASN A 407 -12.87 -8.05 -24.05
C ASN A 407 -14.23 -8.46 -23.46
N PRO A 408 -15.36 -8.23 -24.17
CA PRO A 408 -16.69 -8.63 -23.71
C PRO A 408 -16.84 -10.10 -23.30
N SER A 409 -16.05 -11.01 -23.88
CA SER A 409 -16.08 -12.44 -23.55
C SER A 409 -15.38 -12.76 -22.22
N VAL A 410 -14.49 -11.88 -21.75
CA VAL A 410 -13.75 -12.01 -20.48
C VAL A 410 -13.63 -10.64 -19.79
N PRO A 411 -14.77 -10.03 -19.38
CA PRO A 411 -14.82 -8.63 -18.97
C PRO A 411 -14.12 -8.32 -17.64
N PHE A 412 -13.68 -9.36 -16.91
CA PHE A 412 -12.84 -9.29 -15.73
C PHE A 412 -11.35 -9.06 -16.05
N LEU A 413 -10.95 -9.20 -17.32
CA LEU A 413 -9.61 -8.92 -17.82
C LEU A 413 -9.56 -7.58 -18.54
N GLY A 414 -8.35 -7.01 -18.65
CA GLY A 414 -8.14 -5.84 -19.50
C GLY A 414 -6.66 -5.61 -19.84
N ALA A 415 -6.42 -4.82 -20.87
CA ALA A 415 -5.06 -4.58 -21.37
C ALA A 415 -4.90 -3.13 -21.87
N SER A 416 -3.68 -2.60 -21.74
CA SER A 416 -3.27 -1.36 -22.40
C SER A 416 -1.97 -1.67 -23.14
N PRO A 417 -2.03 -1.93 -24.45
CA PRO A 417 -0.86 -1.98 -25.31
C PRO A 417 -0.09 -0.66 -25.31
N ASP A 418 1.21 -0.70 -25.60
CA ASP A 418 1.99 0.53 -25.84
C ASP A 418 1.66 1.17 -27.21
N GLY A 419 0.98 0.41 -28.07
CA GLY A 419 0.41 0.88 -29.33
C GLY A 419 -0.10 -0.27 -30.20
N LEU A 420 -0.69 0.10 -31.34
CA LEU A 420 -1.03 -0.83 -32.42
C LEU A 420 -0.25 -0.48 -33.67
N VAL A 421 0.49 -1.44 -34.19
CA VAL A 421 1.17 -1.35 -35.48
C VAL A 421 0.20 -1.78 -36.57
N SER A 422 0.03 -0.95 -37.59
CA SER A 422 -0.72 -1.30 -38.80
C SER A 422 0.17 -1.19 -40.02
N CYS A 423 0.16 -2.19 -40.90
CA CYS A 423 0.79 -2.13 -42.22
C CYS A 423 -0.09 -2.81 -43.27
N ASP A 424 0.09 -2.41 -44.53
CA ASP A 424 -0.78 -2.88 -45.63
C ASP A 424 -0.58 -4.37 -45.94
N CYS A 425 0.57 -4.94 -45.56
CA CYS A 425 0.95 -6.32 -45.84
C CYS A 425 0.60 -7.33 -44.74
N CYS A 426 0.56 -6.92 -43.46
CA CYS A 426 0.41 -7.84 -42.32
C CYS A 426 -0.76 -7.51 -41.39
N GLY A 427 -1.54 -6.47 -41.69
CA GLY A 427 -2.69 -6.08 -40.87
C GLY A 427 -2.28 -5.34 -39.59
N VAL A 428 -2.98 -5.64 -38.49
CA VAL A 428 -2.80 -4.96 -37.20
C VAL A 428 -2.14 -5.88 -36.18
N SER A 429 -1.14 -5.38 -35.46
CA SER A 429 -0.43 -6.12 -34.41
C SER A 429 -0.20 -5.23 -33.20
N VAL A 430 -0.13 -5.83 -32.01
CA VAL A 430 0.26 -5.11 -30.79
C VAL A 430 1.74 -4.72 -30.84
N ILE A 431 2.13 -3.60 -30.24
CA ILE A 431 3.53 -3.34 -29.88
C ILE A 431 3.65 -3.19 -28.36
N GLU A 432 4.64 -3.87 -27.79
CA GLU A 432 5.02 -3.79 -26.38
C GLU A 432 6.51 -3.46 -26.27
N VAL A 433 6.83 -2.29 -25.71
CA VAL A 433 8.17 -1.72 -25.69
C VAL A 433 8.75 -1.74 -24.28
N LYS A 434 9.94 -2.32 -24.13
CA LYS A 434 10.69 -2.35 -22.86
C LYS A 434 12.01 -1.61 -23.01
N CYS A 435 12.19 -0.57 -22.19
CA CYS A 435 13.47 0.14 -22.05
C CYS A 435 14.07 -0.16 -20.66
N PRO A 436 14.86 -1.25 -20.50
CA PRO A 436 15.41 -1.64 -19.21
C PRO A 436 16.49 -0.67 -18.70
N PHE A 437 16.26 -0.04 -17.56
CA PHE A 437 17.19 0.93 -16.96
C PHE A 437 18.52 0.30 -16.48
N CYS A 438 18.49 -0.94 -15.98
CA CYS A 438 19.66 -1.62 -15.40
C CYS A 438 20.73 -1.97 -16.43
N VAL A 439 20.35 -2.18 -17.69
CA VAL A 439 21.24 -2.56 -18.79
C VAL A 439 21.21 -1.53 -19.91
N LYS A 440 20.83 -0.28 -19.60
CA LYS A 440 20.64 0.78 -20.60
C LYS A 440 21.86 0.98 -21.51
N SER A 441 23.07 0.79 -20.98
CA SER A 441 24.33 0.96 -21.69
C SER A 441 24.98 -0.37 -22.08
N ASP A 442 24.26 -1.49 -21.98
CA ASP A 442 24.70 -2.83 -22.36
C ASP A 442 23.90 -3.35 -23.56
N LYS A 443 24.27 -4.53 -24.08
CA LYS A 443 23.51 -5.18 -25.16
C LYS A 443 22.22 -5.79 -24.62
N VAL A 444 21.21 -5.88 -25.49
CA VAL A 444 19.91 -6.49 -25.18
C VAL A 444 20.02 -7.94 -24.69
N ASP A 445 21.06 -8.70 -25.08
CA ASP A 445 21.24 -10.10 -24.68
C ASP A 445 21.66 -10.29 -23.21
N THR A 446 21.88 -9.20 -22.48
CA THR A 446 22.20 -9.22 -21.04
C THR A 446 20.97 -9.25 -20.13
N VAL A 447 19.76 -9.03 -20.67
CA VAL A 447 18.54 -9.04 -19.87
C VAL A 447 18.13 -10.45 -19.48
N SER A 448 17.68 -10.63 -18.24
CA SER A 448 17.33 -11.94 -17.68
C SER A 448 16.06 -12.56 -18.27
N TYR A 449 15.33 -11.84 -19.12
CA TYR A 449 14.06 -12.27 -19.69
C TYR A 449 14.13 -12.60 -21.17
N LEU A 450 15.30 -12.45 -21.80
CA LEU A 450 15.59 -12.99 -23.13
C LEU A 450 16.48 -14.22 -22.98
N GLU A 451 16.21 -15.24 -23.77
CA GLU A 451 17.00 -16.47 -23.86
C GLU A 451 17.38 -16.75 -25.31
N LYS A 452 18.49 -17.43 -25.53
CA LYS A 452 18.89 -17.86 -26.88
C LYS A 452 18.26 -19.22 -27.15
N ASP A 453 17.55 -19.34 -28.26
CA ASP A 453 17.04 -20.61 -28.73
C ASP A 453 18.18 -21.53 -29.22
N SER A 454 17.83 -22.75 -29.62
CA SER A 454 18.80 -23.73 -30.16
C SER A 454 19.54 -23.24 -31.42
N GLY A 455 19.00 -22.24 -32.12
CA GLY A 455 19.62 -21.60 -33.28
C GLY A 455 20.43 -20.35 -32.93
N GLY A 456 20.52 -19.98 -31.65
CA GLY A 456 21.22 -18.77 -31.19
C GLY A 456 20.41 -17.48 -31.31
N LYS A 457 19.14 -17.54 -31.73
CA LYS A 457 18.25 -16.37 -31.83
C LYS A 457 17.71 -16.03 -30.44
N LEU A 458 17.75 -14.74 -30.10
CA LEU A 458 17.16 -14.24 -28.84
C LEU A 458 15.63 -14.29 -28.93
N THR A 459 15.00 -14.82 -27.89
CA THR A 459 13.55 -14.90 -27.73
C THR A 459 13.16 -14.64 -26.27
N LEU A 460 11.92 -14.18 -26.06
CA LEU A 460 11.35 -13.90 -24.77
C LEU A 460 11.06 -15.20 -24.04
N ASN A 461 11.64 -15.33 -22.85
CA ASN A 461 11.43 -16.49 -22.00
C ASN A 461 9.92 -16.68 -21.73
N ARG A 462 9.41 -17.85 -22.13
CA ARG A 462 7.97 -18.18 -22.08
C ARG A 462 7.40 -18.24 -20.66
N ASN A 463 8.25 -18.41 -19.65
CA ASN A 463 7.88 -18.35 -18.23
C ASN A 463 7.99 -16.93 -17.64
N HIS A 464 8.48 -15.93 -18.37
CA HIS A 464 8.66 -14.57 -17.86
C HIS A 464 7.35 -13.78 -17.84
N GLN A 465 7.22 -12.80 -16.93
CA GLN A 465 5.99 -12.01 -16.77
C GLN A 465 5.57 -11.25 -18.04
N TYR A 466 6.53 -10.87 -18.88
CA TYR A 466 6.25 -10.17 -20.13
C TYR A 466 5.60 -11.08 -21.17
N PHE A 467 5.89 -12.39 -21.18
CA PHE A 467 5.20 -13.30 -22.09
C PHE A 467 3.71 -13.42 -21.74
N TYR A 468 3.40 -13.54 -20.45
CA TYR A 468 2.02 -13.49 -19.95
C TYR A 468 1.34 -12.16 -20.31
N GLN A 469 2.06 -11.04 -20.19
CA GLN A 469 1.54 -9.72 -20.54
C GLN A 469 1.18 -9.64 -22.03
N VAL A 470 2.09 -10.04 -22.93
CA VAL A 470 1.87 -10.01 -24.38
C VAL A 470 0.72 -10.93 -24.79
N GLN A 471 0.70 -12.18 -24.30
CA GLN A 471 -0.40 -13.12 -24.59
C GLN A 471 -1.74 -12.59 -24.08
N THR A 472 -1.76 -11.88 -22.94
CA THR A 472 -2.98 -11.23 -22.45
C THR A 472 -3.42 -10.06 -23.33
N GLN A 473 -2.49 -9.25 -23.84
CA GLN A 473 -2.82 -8.19 -24.79
C GLN A 473 -3.43 -8.77 -26.06
N LEU A 474 -2.87 -9.86 -26.61
CA LEU A 474 -3.40 -10.53 -27.80
C LEU A 474 -4.83 -11.07 -27.57
N GLY A 475 -5.06 -11.79 -26.48
CA GLY A 475 -6.38 -12.34 -26.15
C GLY A 475 -7.43 -11.27 -25.82
N VAL A 476 -7.04 -10.18 -25.15
CA VAL A 476 -7.97 -9.08 -24.82
C VAL A 476 -8.26 -8.21 -26.04
N CYS A 477 -7.26 -7.89 -26.86
CA CYS A 477 -7.44 -7.08 -28.07
C CYS A 477 -7.99 -7.88 -29.25
N LYS A 478 -8.09 -9.22 -29.13
CA LYS A 478 -8.49 -10.14 -30.21
C LYS A 478 -7.60 -10.00 -31.45
N LEU A 479 -6.28 -10.01 -31.24
CA LEU A 479 -5.26 -9.88 -32.28
C LEU A 479 -4.37 -11.13 -32.35
N GLU A 480 -3.85 -11.43 -33.54
CA GLU A 480 -3.09 -12.67 -33.79
C GLU A 480 -1.60 -12.56 -33.47
N SER A 481 -1.03 -11.35 -33.47
CA SER A 481 0.40 -11.17 -33.20
C SER A 481 0.77 -9.83 -32.57
N ALA A 482 1.92 -9.82 -31.89
CA ALA A 482 2.51 -8.69 -31.20
C ALA A 482 4.00 -8.58 -31.51
N TYR A 483 4.51 -7.36 -31.61
CA TYR A 483 5.94 -7.06 -31.61
C TYR A 483 6.39 -6.74 -30.19
N PHE A 484 7.24 -7.61 -29.64
CA PHE A 484 7.94 -7.36 -28.39
C PHE A 484 9.27 -6.68 -28.69
N VAL A 485 9.42 -5.44 -28.24
CA VAL A 485 10.56 -4.58 -28.54
C VAL A 485 11.35 -4.33 -27.26
N VAL A 486 12.65 -4.58 -27.29
CA VAL A 486 13.56 -4.24 -26.19
C VAL A 486 14.62 -3.28 -26.69
N TRP A 487 14.66 -2.10 -26.12
CA TRP A 487 15.59 -1.04 -26.53
C TRP A 487 16.60 -0.71 -25.43
N THR A 488 17.86 -0.57 -25.85
CA THR A 488 18.99 -0.08 -25.05
C THR A 488 19.72 1.01 -25.86
N GLU A 489 20.63 1.74 -25.23
CA GLU A 489 21.48 2.73 -25.93
C GLU A 489 22.40 2.09 -26.99
N LYS A 490 22.57 0.76 -26.96
CA LYS A 490 23.47 0.03 -27.86
C LYS A 490 22.76 -0.78 -28.94
N ASP A 491 21.57 -1.30 -28.66
CA ASP A 491 20.92 -2.30 -29.50
C ASP A 491 19.40 -2.29 -29.37
N LEU A 492 18.72 -2.78 -30.40
CA LEU A 492 17.27 -2.90 -30.52
C LEU A 492 16.92 -4.36 -30.86
N HIS A 493 16.22 -5.03 -29.95
CA HIS A 493 15.68 -6.35 -30.19
C HIS A 493 14.19 -6.28 -30.54
N VAL A 494 13.78 -7.00 -31.59
CA VAL A 494 12.38 -7.13 -32.00
C VAL A 494 12.06 -8.62 -32.17
N GLU A 495 11.07 -9.10 -31.44
CA GLU A 495 10.49 -10.44 -31.61
C GLU A 495 9.01 -10.31 -31.96
N GLN A 496 8.57 -11.00 -33.02
CA GLN A 496 7.14 -11.19 -33.26
C GLN A 496 6.65 -12.41 -32.47
N ILE A 497 5.69 -12.18 -31.58
CA ILE A 497 5.03 -13.20 -30.75
C ILE A 497 3.63 -13.42 -31.31
N VAL A 498 3.30 -14.68 -31.58
CA VAL A 498 1.98 -15.09 -32.08
C VAL A 498 1.09 -15.48 -30.89
N PHE A 499 -0.22 -15.29 -31.05
CA PHE A 499 -1.21 -15.70 -30.06
C PHE A 499 -1.17 -17.22 -29.86
N ASP A 500 -1.08 -17.63 -28.60
CA ASP A 500 -1.06 -19.02 -28.17
C ASP A 500 -2.39 -19.32 -27.45
N GLU A 501 -3.31 -19.96 -28.17
CA GLU A 501 -4.66 -20.25 -27.70
C GLU A 501 -4.67 -21.19 -26.49
N GLU A 502 -3.83 -22.24 -26.48
CA GLU A 502 -3.74 -23.17 -25.36
C GLU A 502 -3.21 -22.46 -24.09
N PHE A 503 -2.19 -21.62 -24.26
CA PHE A 503 -1.65 -20.83 -23.15
C PHE A 503 -2.66 -19.79 -22.65
N TRP A 504 -3.36 -19.12 -23.57
CA TRP A 504 -4.41 -18.16 -23.26
C TRP A 504 -5.55 -18.78 -22.44
N ASP A 505 -6.03 -19.96 -22.84
CA ASP A 505 -7.07 -20.68 -22.13
C ASP A 505 -6.62 -21.06 -20.71
N MET A 506 -5.39 -21.55 -20.57
CA MET A 506 -4.82 -21.89 -19.26
C MET A 506 -4.75 -20.66 -18.35
N ILE A 507 -4.23 -19.52 -18.82
CA ILE A 507 -4.11 -18.32 -17.98
C ILE A 507 -5.47 -17.68 -17.71
N CYS A 508 -6.43 -17.77 -18.64
CA CYS A 508 -7.81 -17.33 -18.44
C CYS A 508 -8.49 -18.12 -17.32
N GLN A 509 -8.37 -19.46 -17.31
CA GLN A 509 -8.94 -20.29 -16.27
C GLN A 509 -8.34 -19.99 -14.88
N LYS A 510 -7.01 -19.87 -14.79
CA LYS A 510 -6.32 -19.54 -13.53
C LYS A 510 -6.67 -18.14 -13.03
N SER A 511 -6.67 -17.16 -13.92
CA SER A 511 -7.00 -15.77 -13.59
C SER A 511 -8.48 -15.61 -13.22
N ARG A 512 -9.39 -16.36 -13.85
CA ARG A 512 -10.81 -16.41 -13.49
C ARG A 512 -10.99 -16.93 -12.06
N HIS A 513 -10.30 -18.01 -11.71
CA HIS A 513 -10.41 -18.59 -10.37
C HIS A 513 -9.97 -17.61 -9.27
N ILE A 514 -8.82 -16.92 -9.43
CA ILE A 514 -8.38 -15.89 -8.47
C ILE A 514 -9.29 -14.65 -8.49
N PHE A 515 -9.87 -14.32 -9.64
CA PHE A 515 -10.83 -13.23 -9.74
C PHE A 515 -12.07 -13.52 -8.89
N ASP A 516 -12.69 -14.69 -9.04
CA ASP A 516 -13.91 -15.06 -8.32
C ASP A 516 -13.66 -15.27 -6.81
N THR A 517 -12.50 -15.77 -6.42
CA THR A 517 -12.17 -16.11 -5.02
C THR A 517 -11.52 -14.96 -4.25
N ALA A 518 -10.82 -14.05 -4.92
CA ALA A 518 -10.06 -13.01 -4.22
C ALA A 518 -10.47 -11.59 -4.62
N ILE A 519 -10.58 -11.32 -5.91
CA ILE A 519 -10.88 -9.97 -6.40
C ILE A 519 -12.36 -9.60 -6.19
N MET A 520 -13.30 -10.50 -6.50
CA MET A 520 -14.73 -10.27 -6.32
C MET A 520 -15.13 -10.03 -4.85
N PRO A 521 -14.66 -10.85 -3.89
CA PRO A 521 -14.90 -10.58 -2.46
C PRO A 521 -14.33 -9.25 -1.98
N GLU A 522 -13.20 -8.81 -2.57
CA GLU A 522 -12.64 -7.49 -2.29
C GLU A 522 -13.52 -6.36 -2.87
N LEU A 523 -14.01 -6.51 -4.10
CA LEU A 523 -14.87 -5.51 -4.74
C LEU A 523 -16.21 -5.34 -4.02
N ILE A 524 -16.83 -6.46 -3.60
CA ILE A 524 -18.16 -6.45 -2.96
C ILE A 524 -18.08 -6.05 -1.49
N GLY A 525 -17.20 -6.67 -0.71
CA GLY A 525 -17.17 -6.55 0.76
C GLY A 525 -15.85 -6.04 1.34
N LYS A 526 -14.87 -5.67 0.51
CA LYS A 526 -13.50 -5.34 0.94
C LYS A 526 -12.88 -6.42 1.83
N PHE A 527 -13.15 -7.69 1.51
CA PHE A 527 -12.84 -8.80 2.42
C PHE A 527 -11.37 -8.84 2.90
N TYR A 528 -10.42 -8.49 2.03
CA TYR A 528 -9.00 -8.55 2.35
C TYR A 528 -8.45 -7.23 2.90
N THR A 529 -9.12 -6.10 2.65
CA THR A 529 -8.71 -4.78 3.14
C THR A 529 -9.53 -4.25 4.32
N ARG A 530 -10.64 -4.91 4.67
CA ARG A 530 -11.39 -4.65 5.90
C ARG A 530 -10.57 -5.06 7.12
N LEU A 531 -10.68 -4.30 8.19
CA LEU A 531 -10.14 -4.68 9.48
C LEU A 531 -10.91 -5.90 10.00
N SER A 532 -10.23 -7.05 10.13
CA SER A 532 -10.80 -8.24 10.74
C SER A 532 -11.14 -7.93 12.20
N SER A 533 -12.43 -7.86 12.51
CA SER A 533 -13.00 -7.77 13.86
C SER A 533 -12.86 -9.09 14.66
N THR A 534 -12.09 -10.07 14.15
CA THR A 534 -12.02 -11.44 14.68
C THR A 534 -11.03 -11.62 15.84
N MET A 535 -10.65 -10.54 16.54
CA MET A 535 -9.87 -10.61 17.80
C MET A 535 -10.60 -10.04 19.03
N ALA A 536 -11.92 -9.85 18.96
CA ALA A 536 -12.71 -9.30 20.07
C ALA A 536 -13.49 -10.35 20.90
N ASN A 537 -13.46 -11.65 20.58
CA ASN A 537 -14.36 -12.63 21.22
C ASN A 537 -13.69 -13.96 21.64
N VAL A 538 -12.53 -13.90 22.28
CA VAL A 538 -11.98 -15.05 23.05
C VAL A 538 -11.66 -14.61 24.48
N SER A 539 -12.68 -14.15 25.21
CA SER A 539 -12.62 -14.03 26.67
C SER A 539 -13.99 -13.77 27.25
N SER A 540 -14.84 -14.78 27.23
CA SER A 540 -15.85 -14.95 28.28
C SER A 540 -16.35 -16.39 28.31
N GLN A 541 -15.88 -17.17 29.27
CA GLN A 541 -16.71 -18.06 30.11
C GLN A 541 -15.83 -18.53 31.29
N PRO A 542 -16.25 -18.28 32.55
CA PRO A 542 -15.58 -18.77 33.75
C PRO A 542 -15.97 -20.23 34.02
N GLY A 543 -15.03 -21.01 34.56
CA GLY A 543 -15.20 -22.43 34.81
C GLY A 543 -16.11 -22.76 36.00
N VAL A 544 -16.80 -23.91 35.91
CA VAL A 544 -17.26 -24.69 37.07
C VAL A 544 -17.14 -26.19 36.76
N SER A 545 -16.78 -26.92 37.81
CA SER A 545 -16.34 -28.30 37.97
C SER A 545 -17.37 -29.41 37.71
N ALA A 546 -16.82 -30.62 37.50
CA ALA A 546 -17.47 -31.90 37.23
C ALA A 546 -18.23 -32.53 38.41
N SER A 547 -19.30 -33.28 38.11
CA SER A 547 -19.62 -34.62 38.66
C SER A 547 -20.86 -35.24 37.98
N ALA A 548 -20.98 -36.57 38.04
CA ALA A 548 -21.63 -37.49 37.10
C ALA A 548 -23.05 -38.01 37.49
N GLU A 549 -23.76 -38.57 36.49
CA GLU A 549 -24.82 -39.63 36.49
C GLU A 549 -26.17 -39.35 37.20
N SER A 550 -27.39 -39.77 36.77
CA SER A 550 -27.95 -40.56 35.64
C SER A 550 -29.51 -40.57 35.71
N HIS A 551 -30.20 -40.84 34.57
CA HIS A 551 -31.61 -41.34 34.37
C HIS A 551 -32.81 -40.43 34.77
N ASP A 552 -33.96 -40.35 34.08
CA ASP A 552 -34.49 -40.79 32.77
C ASP A 552 -35.87 -40.10 32.55
N SER A 553 -36.44 -40.22 31.34
CA SER A 553 -37.84 -40.00 30.88
C SER A 553 -38.15 -38.81 29.94
N ASP A 554 -38.20 -39.14 28.63
CA ASP A 554 -39.20 -38.83 27.57
C ASP A 554 -39.68 -37.37 27.34
N CYS A 555 -39.82 -36.81 26.13
CA CYS A 555 -40.15 -37.37 24.80
C CYS A 555 -39.82 -36.40 23.61
N ALA A 556 -39.54 -37.01 22.45
CA ALA A 556 -39.81 -36.61 21.06
C ALA A 556 -39.18 -35.33 20.42
N ALA A 557 -38.19 -35.53 19.52
CA ALA A 557 -38.21 -35.07 18.10
C ALA A 557 -36.92 -35.42 17.31
N SER A 558 -37.11 -36.12 16.18
CA SER A 558 -36.32 -36.19 14.93
C SER A 558 -34.79 -36.39 14.96
N THR A 559 -34.36 -37.61 14.61
CA THR A 559 -32.98 -37.97 14.23
C THR A 559 -32.85 -38.12 12.70
N SER A 560 -31.90 -37.43 12.08
CA SER A 560 -31.15 -37.94 10.92
C SER A 560 -29.75 -37.30 10.92
N GLY A 561 -28.73 -38.16 10.84
CA GLY A 561 -27.37 -37.90 11.33
C GLY A 561 -26.58 -36.84 10.55
N GLN A 562 -26.00 -35.89 11.27
CA GLN A 562 -24.86 -35.13 10.77
C GLN A 562 -23.60 -35.98 10.97
N GLU A 563 -23.07 -36.50 9.87
CA GLU A 563 -21.78 -37.20 9.86
C GLU A 563 -20.66 -36.22 10.26
N LYS A 564 -19.79 -36.69 11.15
CA LYS A 564 -18.67 -35.89 11.67
C LYS A 564 -17.68 -35.56 10.55
N THR A 565 -17.40 -34.27 10.34
CA THR A 565 -16.44 -33.81 9.34
C THR A 565 -15.00 -33.82 9.89
N TRP A 566 -14.06 -34.05 8.98
CA TRP A 566 -12.63 -34.21 9.25
C TRP A 566 -11.80 -33.48 8.18
N CYS A 567 -10.50 -33.33 8.40
CA CYS A 567 -9.56 -32.62 7.51
C CYS A 567 -9.89 -31.11 7.37
N PHE A 568 -8.95 -30.32 6.85
CA PHE A 568 -9.17 -28.89 6.60
C PHE A 568 -10.10 -28.61 5.41
N CYS A 569 -10.47 -29.63 4.62
CA CYS A 569 -11.49 -29.53 3.58
C CYS A 569 -12.92 -29.60 4.14
N HIS A 570 -13.07 -29.84 5.46
CA HIS A 570 -14.35 -29.93 6.16
C HIS A 570 -15.34 -30.95 5.57
N GLN A 571 -14.82 -32.02 4.96
CA GLN A 571 -15.62 -33.11 4.39
C GLN A 571 -15.70 -34.30 5.36
N VAL A 572 -16.63 -35.22 5.09
CA VAL A 572 -16.76 -36.49 5.86
C VAL A 572 -15.56 -37.43 5.63
N GLU A 573 -15.52 -38.56 6.34
CA GLU A 573 -14.51 -39.59 6.13
C GLU A 573 -14.67 -40.23 4.74
N PHE A 574 -13.65 -40.10 3.88
CA PHE A 574 -13.63 -40.79 2.59
C PHE A 574 -12.19 -41.11 2.16
N GLY A 575 -12.01 -42.22 1.44
CA GLY A 575 -10.69 -42.64 0.95
C GLY A 575 -9.69 -42.93 2.07
N ARG A 576 -8.39 -42.76 1.80
CA ARG A 576 -7.32 -42.97 2.79
C ARG A 576 -7.11 -41.72 3.64
N MET A 577 -7.10 -41.89 4.96
CA MET A 577 -6.88 -40.81 5.91
C MET A 577 -5.71 -41.11 6.85
N ILE A 578 -5.05 -40.07 7.36
CA ILE A 578 -3.97 -40.16 8.34
C ILE A 578 -4.30 -39.32 9.58
N LEU A 579 -3.96 -39.86 10.75
CA LEU A 579 -4.10 -39.17 12.04
C LEU A 579 -2.82 -38.38 12.33
N CYS A 580 -2.97 -37.13 12.76
CA CYS A 580 -1.87 -36.32 13.30
C CYS A 580 -1.47 -36.82 14.69
N ASP A 581 -0.19 -37.14 14.89
CA ASP A 581 0.35 -37.64 16.17
C ASP A 581 0.44 -36.56 17.27
N ASN A 582 0.04 -35.31 16.98
CA ASN A 582 -0.11 -34.30 18.02
C ASN A 582 -1.46 -34.48 18.74
N ALA A 583 -1.43 -34.96 19.98
CA ALA A 583 -2.62 -35.16 20.81
C ALA A 583 -3.47 -33.89 21.00
N LYS A 584 -2.88 -32.69 20.82
CA LYS A 584 -3.57 -31.39 20.88
C LYS A 584 -4.03 -30.87 19.51
N CYS A 585 -3.95 -31.67 18.45
CA CYS A 585 -4.43 -31.27 17.12
C CYS A 585 -5.97 -31.17 17.11
N HIS A 586 -6.50 -30.04 16.65
CA HIS A 586 -7.95 -29.80 16.61
C HIS A 586 -8.66 -30.62 15.53
N ILE A 587 -8.01 -30.85 14.38
CA ILE A 587 -8.61 -31.53 13.21
C ILE A 587 -8.41 -33.05 13.26
N LYS A 588 -7.30 -33.51 13.85
CA LYS A 588 -6.89 -34.92 14.04
C LYS A 588 -6.68 -35.71 12.75
N TRP A 589 -7.68 -35.84 11.88
CA TRP A 589 -7.66 -36.69 10.68
C TRP A 589 -7.58 -35.87 9.39
N PHE A 590 -6.78 -36.35 8.42
CA PHE A 590 -6.53 -35.67 7.14
C PHE A 590 -6.60 -36.64 5.97
N HIS A 591 -7.26 -36.27 4.87
CA HIS A 591 -7.30 -37.10 3.66
C HIS A 591 -5.96 -37.06 2.92
N TYR A 592 -5.50 -38.21 2.43
CA TYR A 592 -4.24 -38.35 1.69
C TYR A 592 -4.15 -37.39 0.50
N SER A 593 -5.25 -37.21 -0.23
CA SER A 593 -5.36 -36.27 -1.35
C SER A 593 -5.18 -34.81 -0.91
N CYS A 594 -5.78 -34.42 0.22
CA CYS A 594 -5.69 -33.06 0.75
C CYS A 594 -4.27 -32.69 1.18
N ILE A 595 -3.53 -33.63 1.79
CA ILE A 595 -2.14 -33.41 2.22
C ILE A 595 -1.09 -33.92 1.22
N ASN A 596 -1.53 -34.33 0.02
CA ASN A 596 -0.70 -34.83 -1.07
C ASN A 596 0.25 -35.99 -0.68
N ILE A 597 -0.23 -36.93 0.13
CA ILE A 597 0.51 -38.15 0.52
C ILE A 597 -0.02 -39.34 -0.28
N LYS A 598 0.87 -40.11 -0.90
CA LYS A 598 0.49 -41.32 -1.67
C LYS A 598 0.62 -42.62 -0.86
N VAL A 599 1.52 -42.64 0.14
CA VAL A 599 1.82 -43.81 0.99
C VAL A 599 1.98 -43.34 2.43
N ALA A 600 1.51 -44.13 3.40
CA ALA A 600 1.65 -43.83 4.82
C ALA A 600 3.13 -43.55 5.18
N PRO A 601 3.45 -42.40 5.78
CA PRO A 601 4.80 -42.10 6.25
C PRO A 601 5.27 -43.12 7.29
N LYS A 602 6.56 -43.45 7.29
CA LYS A 602 7.15 -44.32 8.32
C LYS A 602 7.49 -43.50 9.56
N GLY A 603 6.86 -43.80 10.69
CA GLY A 603 7.09 -43.11 11.96
C GLY A 603 6.03 -42.07 12.29
N LYS A 604 6.34 -41.14 13.20
CA LYS A 604 5.38 -40.11 13.64
C LYS A 604 5.15 -39.08 12.54
N TRP A 605 3.90 -38.76 12.29
CA TRP A 605 3.46 -37.77 11.31
C TRP A 605 2.64 -36.65 11.97
N TYR A 606 2.96 -35.40 11.62
CA TYR A 606 2.27 -34.22 12.11
C TYR A 606 1.68 -33.44 10.93
N CYS A 607 0.47 -32.90 11.09
CA CYS A 607 -0.17 -32.10 10.04
C CYS A 607 0.56 -30.76 9.79
N PRO A 608 0.32 -30.09 8.65
CA PRO A 608 1.02 -28.85 8.28
C PRO A 608 0.91 -27.73 9.32
N GLU A 609 -0.19 -27.66 10.06
CA GLU A 609 -0.35 -26.69 11.16
C GLU A 609 0.48 -27.07 12.38
N CYS A 610 0.48 -28.35 12.77
CA CYS A 610 1.25 -28.81 13.91
C CYS A 610 2.76 -28.72 13.63
N GLN A 611 3.21 -28.94 12.40
CA GLN A 611 4.63 -28.78 12.03
C GLN A 611 5.15 -27.35 12.21
N LYS A 612 4.28 -26.33 12.18
CA LYS A 612 4.67 -24.93 12.40
C LYS A 612 4.98 -24.62 13.87
N LEU A 613 4.46 -25.42 14.80
CA LEU A 613 4.64 -25.18 16.22
C LEU A 613 6.11 -25.41 16.65
N PRO A 614 6.71 -24.52 17.46
CA PRO A 614 8.13 -24.58 17.81
C PRO A 614 8.60 -25.94 18.35
N GLN A 615 7.73 -26.64 19.08
CA GLN A 615 8.01 -27.95 19.69
C GLN A 615 8.11 -29.12 18.70
N PHE A 616 7.66 -28.94 17.45
CA PHE A 616 7.66 -29.98 16.41
C PHE A 616 8.57 -29.64 15.22
N GLN A 617 9.27 -28.50 15.26
CA GLN A 617 10.28 -28.14 14.26
C GLN A 617 11.57 -28.97 14.43
N PRO A 618 12.16 -29.50 13.35
CA PRO A 618 13.42 -30.24 13.45
C PRO A 618 14.57 -29.30 13.88
N LYS A 619 15.30 -29.69 14.93
CA LYS A 619 16.56 -29.03 15.31
C LYS A 619 17.51 -29.05 14.11
N LYS A 620 18.10 -27.90 13.75
CA LYS A 620 19.01 -27.72 12.59
C LYS A 620 20.03 -28.87 12.51
N GLY A 621 19.95 -29.68 11.45
CA GLY A 621 20.96 -30.72 11.16
C GLY A 621 20.45 -32.09 10.67
N LYS A 622 19.14 -32.36 10.65
CA LYS A 622 18.59 -33.61 10.06
C LYS A 622 17.68 -33.30 8.87
N LYS A 623 17.96 -33.90 7.70
CA LYS A 623 17.10 -33.80 6.51
C LYS A 623 15.70 -34.33 6.83
N PRO A 624 14.62 -33.71 6.32
CA PRO A 624 13.27 -34.23 6.49
C PRO A 624 13.11 -35.56 5.73
N TYR A 625 12.39 -36.50 6.32
CA TYR A 625 11.99 -37.75 5.67
C TYR A 625 11.11 -37.42 4.45
N LYS A 626 11.44 -38.02 3.29
CA LYS A 626 10.59 -38.01 2.10
C LYS A 626 9.45 -39.01 2.24
#